data_AF-A0A165H327-F1
#
_entry.id   AF-A0A165H327-F1
#
_cell.length_a   1.000
_cell.length_b   1.000
_cell.length_c   1.000
_cell.angle_alpha   90.00
_cell.angle_beta   90.00
_cell.angle_gamma   90.00
#
_symmetry.space_group_name_H-M   'P 1'
#
loop_
_entity.id
_entity.type
_entity.pdbx_description
1 polymer ?
#
loop_
_entity_poly.entity_id
_entity_poly.type
_entity_poly.pdbx_seq_one_letter_code
_entity_poly.pdbx_strand_id
1 'polypeptide(L)'
;MHICIRNQHGDLPDAARVLSVLEHVWMTSEDEESRFAAMRDSIAKHLCNLPADFKDFGMVLQYEASTVHDQLPPNLCTESAVDLFSMYMRQFSQRLTRLFLEVGQLSAELFWPRQAVNESSLPSWPALEYVEIKTQMDTADGQWMLERDPLNPDRRKLDLGVLFRATDDDYDEGYLIDPSSRPSPYHRAKPRQDWFDELHLSIALAARRMPRLKDFSLRVENVYGEDERFGAHSFTYDCGRDRRGISIYKPRIIWSSHSQYIPAEKIMDTWRASFGPDLDLEIVEWYPRDCPRGPGAHAGWVRFRNGQKIRDYD
;
A
#
# COMPACT_ATOMS: atom_id res chain seq x y z
N MET A 1 24.49 7.27 -4.53
CA MET A 1 23.55 8.41 -4.53
C MET A 1 23.47 9.07 -5.91
N HIS A 2 22.67 8.49 -6.80
CA HIS A 2 22.29 9.11 -8.08
C HIS A 2 20.77 9.27 -8.08
N ILE A 3 20.30 10.51 -8.17
CA ILE A 3 18.88 10.83 -8.33
C ILE A 3 18.58 10.65 -9.82
N CYS A 4 17.93 9.54 -10.18
CA CYS A 4 17.59 9.23 -11.56
C CYS A 4 16.10 9.42 -11.78
N ILE A 5 15.73 10.49 -12.49
CA ILE A 5 14.37 10.86 -12.89
C ILE A 5 13.91 9.96 -14.05
N ARG A 6 12.95 9.04 -13.84
CA ARG A 6 12.32 8.28 -14.92
C ARG A 6 10.81 8.39 -14.87
N ASN A 7 10.26 8.64 -16.04
CA ASN A 7 8.84 8.65 -16.35
C ASN A 7 8.49 7.25 -16.87
N GLN A 8 7.88 6.39 -16.05
CA GLN A 8 7.36 5.09 -16.52
C GLN A 8 5.89 4.96 -16.13
N HIS A 9 5.02 5.50 -16.98
CA HIS A 9 3.90 4.79 -17.63
C HIS A 9 3.07 5.82 -18.42
N GLY A 10 2.54 5.38 -19.56
CA GLY A 10 1.87 6.23 -20.54
C GLY A 10 0.72 7.06 -19.98
N ASP A 11 0.60 8.28 -20.50
CA ASP A 11 -0.46 9.27 -20.28
C ASP A 11 -0.35 10.24 -19.08
N LEU A 12 0.86 10.71 -18.74
CA LEU A 12 1.03 11.97 -18.00
C LEU A 12 1.35 13.13 -18.96
N PRO A 13 0.64 14.28 -18.89
CA PRO A 13 0.96 15.45 -19.71
C PRO A 13 2.28 16.11 -19.26
N ASP A 14 3.30 15.96 -20.11
CA ASP A 14 4.46 16.82 -20.46
C ASP A 14 5.14 17.82 -19.49
N ALA A 15 4.88 17.84 -18.17
CA ALA A 15 5.57 18.78 -17.28
C ALA A 15 5.83 18.31 -15.84
N ALA A 16 5.81 16.99 -15.57
CA ALA A 16 6.17 16.50 -14.24
C ALA A 16 7.69 16.54 -14.04
N ARG A 17 8.17 17.40 -13.14
CA ARG A 17 9.49 17.23 -12.53
C ARG A 17 9.40 16.06 -11.57
N VAL A 18 9.55 14.83 -12.05
CA VAL A 18 9.64 13.66 -11.17
C VAL A 18 11.02 13.70 -10.50
N LEU A 19 11.13 13.51 -9.19
CA LEU A 19 12.41 13.30 -8.51
C LEU A 19 12.48 11.83 -8.10
N SER A 20 12.79 10.93 -9.03
CA SER A 20 13.01 9.54 -8.64
C SER A 20 14.43 9.35 -8.13
N VAL A 21 14.53 8.75 -6.95
CA VAL A 21 15.77 8.28 -6.34
C VAL A 21 15.70 6.77 -6.38
N LEU A 22 16.16 6.16 -7.47
CA LEU A 22 16.26 4.71 -7.55
C LEU A 22 17.59 4.30 -6.90
N GLU A 23 17.53 3.89 -5.64
CA GLU A 23 18.62 3.19 -4.98
C GLU A 23 18.14 1.78 -4.64
N HIS A 24 18.54 0.80 -5.46
CA HIS A 24 18.37 -0.60 -5.12
C HIS A 24 19.47 -0.98 -4.13
N VAL A 25 19.13 -1.03 -2.85
CA VAL A 25 20.04 -1.52 -1.82
C VAL A 25 19.60 -2.94 -1.45
N TRP A 26 20.41 -3.92 -1.83
CA TRP A 26 20.29 -5.29 -1.35
C TRP A 26 20.72 -5.30 0.12
N MET A 27 19.88 -5.81 1.01
CA MET A 27 20.15 -5.82 2.44
C MET A 27 20.15 -7.26 2.95
N THR A 28 21.30 -7.75 3.37
CA THR A 28 21.53 -9.07 3.98
C THR A 28 22.08 -8.96 5.42
N SER A 29 22.30 -7.74 5.93
CA SER A 29 22.92 -7.49 7.23
C SER A 29 22.25 -6.36 8.04
N GLU A 30 22.36 -6.40 9.37
CA GLU A 30 21.86 -5.35 10.29
C GLU A 30 22.45 -3.95 9.98
N ASP A 31 23.68 -3.92 9.48
CA ASP A 31 24.36 -2.69 9.03
C ASP A 31 23.62 -2.03 7.86
N GLU A 32 23.00 -2.83 7.00
CA GLU A 32 22.24 -2.34 5.86
C GLU A 32 20.90 -1.76 6.32
N GLU A 33 20.14 -2.45 7.17
CA GLU A 33 18.89 -1.90 7.74
C GLU A 33 19.09 -0.53 8.38
N SER A 34 20.16 -0.40 9.17
CA SER A 34 20.56 0.86 9.81
C SER A 34 20.88 1.96 8.78
N ARG A 35 21.55 1.60 7.67
CA ARG A 35 21.83 2.53 6.57
C ARG A 35 20.56 2.93 5.82
N PHE A 36 19.61 2.03 5.62
CA PHE A 36 18.33 2.36 5.00
C PHE A 36 17.54 3.33 5.87
N ALA A 37 17.43 3.04 7.17
CA ALA A 37 16.77 3.94 8.12
C ALA A 37 17.40 5.35 8.09
N ALA A 38 18.74 5.42 8.18
CA ALA A 38 19.46 6.69 8.13
C ALA A 38 19.28 7.44 6.80
N MET A 39 19.27 6.73 5.67
CA MET A 39 19.00 7.32 4.36
C MET A 39 17.56 7.85 4.28
N ARG A 40 16.58 7.05 4.70
CA ARG A 40 15.16 7.41 4.71
C ARG A 40 14.90 8.66 5.55
N ASP A 41 15.52 8.75 6.73
CA ASP A 41 15.47 9.93 7.59
C ASP A 41 16.16 11.15 6.96
N SER A 42 17.30 10.94 6.30
CA SER A 42 17.99 12.00 5.56
C SER A 42 17.10 12.55 4.46
N ILE A 43 16.49 11.69 3.63
CA ILE A 43 15.54 12.10 2.58
C ILE A 43 14.38 12.90 3.20
N ALA A 44 13.77 12.37 4.26
CA ALA A 44 12.66 13.01 4.96
C ALA A 44 13.00 14.45 5.40
N LYS A 45 14.17 14.64 6.02
CA LYS A 45 14.68 15.95 6.46
C LYS A 45 14.94 16.92 5.30
N HIS A 46 15.19 16.43 4.09
CA HIS A 46 15.43 17.28 2.92
C HIS A 46 14.17 17.61 2.11
N LEU A 47 13.02 16.94 2.35
CA LEU A 47 11.76 17.23 1.65
C LEU A 47 11.31 18.70 1.82
N CYS A 48 11.60 19.31 2.97
CA CYS A 48 11.29 20.71 3.24
C CYS A 48 12.13 21.70 2.41
N ASN A 49 13.30 21.27 1.93
CA ASN A 49 14.20 22.10 1.11
C ASN A 49 13.80 22.10 -0.37
N LEU A 50 12.87 21.24 -0.78
CA LEU A 50 12.37 21.25 -2.15
C LEU A 50 11.60 22.56 -2.44
N PRO A 51 11.68 23.09 -3.67
CA PRO A 51 11.01 24.35 -4.04
C PRO A 51 9.50 24.38 -3.74
N ALA A 52 8.98 25.55 -3.37
CA ALA A 52 7.56 25.72 -2.99
C ALA A 52 6.56 25.66 -4.15
N ASP A 53 7.04 25.90 -5.36
CA ASP A 53 6.31 25.79 -6.62
C ASP A 53 6.20 24.33 -7.11
N PHE A 54 6.87 23.38 -6.45
CA PHE A 54 6.78 21.96 -6.77
C PHE A 54 5.38 21.41 -6.45
N LYS A 55 4.65 20.95 -7.48
CA LYS A 55 3.26 20.45 -7.36
C LYS A 55 3.10 18.96 -7.60
N ASP A 56 3.97 18.35 -8.39
CA ASP A 56 3.88 16.94 -8.73
C ASP A 56 5.12 16.23 -8.20
N PHE A 57 4.95 15.28 -7.29
CA PHE A 57 6.06 14.55 -6.68
C PHE A 57 5.86 13.05 -6.84
N GLY A 58 6.91 12.38 -7.31
CA GLY A 58 6.99 10.93 -7.41
C GLY A 58 8.28 10.45 -6.76
N MET A 59 8.21 9.43 -5.91
CA MET A 59 9.38 8.82 -5.29
C MET A 59 9.22 7.30 -5.23
N VAL A 60 10.27 6.60 -5.62
CA VAL A 60 10.42 5.15 -5.39
C VAL A 60 11.52 5.00 -4.35
N LEU A 61 11.22 4.36 -3.22
CA LEU A 61 12.13 4.08 -2.12
C LEU A 61 11.84 2.68 -1.59
N GLN A 62 12.28 1.68 -2.33
CA GLN A 62 12.10 0.28 -1.97
C GLN A 62 13.35 -0.28 -1.30
N TYR A 63 13.13 -1.20 -0.38
CA TYR A 63 14.13 -2.18 0.03
C TYR A 63 13.50 -3.56 -0.20
N GLU A 64 14.29 -4.62 -0.18
CA GLU A 64 13.74 -5.97 -0.31
C GLU A 64 13.23 -6.44 1.06
N ALA A 65 11.91 -6.56 1.21
CA ALA A 65 11.31 -7.03 2.46
C ALA A 65 11.77 -8.45 2.77
N SER A 66 11.97 -8.75 4.06
CA SER A 66 12.32 -10.11 4.50
C SER A 66 11.24 -11.08 4.02
N THR A 67 11.67 -12.14 3.32
CA THR A 67 10.77 -13.23 2.91
C THR A 67 10.45 -14.17 4.07
N VAL A 68 11.10 -13.98 5.23
CA VAL A 68 10.97 -14.82 6.41
C VAL A 68 9.87 -14.27 7.32
N HIS A 69 8.62 -14.65 7.04
CA HIS A 69 7.44 -14.20 7.78
C HIS A 69 7.42 -14.59 9.28
N ASP A 70 8.29 -15.50 9.71
CA ASP A 70 8.47 -15.89 11.12
C ASP A 70 9.36 -14.90 11.90
N GLN A 71 10.08 -14.01 11.21
CA GLN A 71 10.83 -12.90 11.80
C GLN A 71 10.00 -11.61 11.75
N LEU A 72 10.29 -10.67 12.65
CA LEU A 72 9.72 -9.33 12.56
C LEU A 72 10.46 -8.54 11.47
N PRO A 73 9.76 -7.68 10.71
CA PRO A 73 10.42 -6.76 9.79
C PRO A 73 11.33 -5.77 10.53
N PRO A 74 12.30 -5.16 9.82
CA PRO A 74 13.16 -4.13 10.39
C PRO A 74 12.35 -2.98 10.98
N ASN A 75 12.74 -2.49 12.17
CA ASN A 75 12.13 -1.30 12.74
C ASN A 75 12.91 -0.06 12.30
N LEU A 76 12.31 0.76 11.43
CA LEU A 76 12.94 2.00 10.94
C LEU A 76 12.71 3.20 11.86
N CYS A 77 11.88 3.06 12.89
CA CYS A 77 11.66 4.06 13.93
C CYS A 77 12.78 4.00 15.00
N THR A 78 14.04 4.08 14.56
CA THR A 78 15.24 3.74 15.36
C THR A 78 15.41 4.58 16.63
N GLU A 79 15.19 5.91 16.56
CA GLU A 79 15.39 6.83 17.69
C GLU A 79 14.11 7.50 18.19
N SER A 80 13.06 7.54 17.36
CA SER A 80 11.77 8.12 17.69
C SER A 80 10.69 7.05 17.63
N ALA A 81 9.73 7.08 18.55
CA ALA A 81 8.51 6.25 18.46
C ALA A 81 7.60 6.61 17.26
N VAL A 82 8.08 7.46 16.35
CA VAL A 82 7.37 8.03 15.21
C VAL A 82 8.21 7.82 13.96
N ASP A 83 7.57 7.44 12.87
CA ASP A 83 8.18 7.37 11.54
C ASP A 83 8.42 8.78 10.99
N LEU A 84 9.67 9.25 11.04
CA LEU A 84 10.06 10.59 10.57
C LEU A 84 9.73 10.78 9.09
N PHE A 85 9.90 9.75 8.26
CA PHE A 85 9.57 9.83 6.85
C PHE A 85 8.09 10.12 6.62
N SER A 86 7.20 9.34 7.23
CA SER A 86 5.75 9.58 7.14
C SER A 86 5.38 10.96 7.68
N MET A 87 6.01 11.41 8.77
CA MET A 87 5.79 12.74 9.33
C MET A 87 6.18 13.88 8.37
N TYR A 88 7.39 13.86 7.81
CA TYR A 88 7.83 14.90 6.89
C TYR A 88 7.12 14.82 5.54
N MET A 89 6.80 13.62 5.06
CA MET A 89 6.01 13.42 3.85
C MET A 89 4.58 13.97 4.01
N ARG A 90 3.97 13.82 5.19
CA ARG A 90 2.69 14.47 5.54
C ARG A 90 2.76 15.99 5.40
N GLN A 91 3.83 16.62 5.90
CA GLN A 91 4.01 18.06 5.80
C GLN A 91 4.23 18.51 4.36
N PHE A 92 5.12 17.81 3.65
CA PHE A 92 5.47 18.12 2.27
C PHE A 92 4.30 17.91 1.30
N SER A 93 3.49 16.86 1.49
CA SER A 93 2.36 16.55 0.61
C SER A 93 1.24 17.60 0.62
N GLN A 94 1.11 18.40 1.69
CA GLN A 94 0.08 19.44 1.82
C GLN A 94 0.15 20.54 0.74
N ARG A 95 1.32 20.76 0.12
CA ARG A 95 1.51 21.74 -0.96
C ARG A 95 1.40 21.16 -2.37
N LEU A 96 1.24 19.83 -2.49
CA LEU A 96 1.22 19.11 -3.76
C LEU A 96 -0.17 19.08 -4.41
N THR A 97 -0.16 18.81 -5.71
CA THR A 97 -1.30 18.47 -6.54
C THR A 97 -1.30 16.98 -6.89
N ARG A 98 -0.13 16.38 -7.08
CA ARG A 98 0.03 14.94 -7.34
C ARG A 98 1.11 14.34 -6.45
N LEU A 99 0.81 13.19 -5.86
CA LEU A 99 1.73 12.42 -5.04
C LEU A 99 1.75 10.98 -5.53
N PHE A 100 2.92 10.50 -5.95
CA PHE A 100 3.20 9.09 -6.21
C PHE A 100 4.30 8.62 -5.26
N LEU A 101 4.03 7.57 -4.50
CA LEU A 101 4.98 6.96 -3.56
C LEU A 101 5.01 5.46 -3.78
N GLU A 102 6.18 4.92 -4.06
CA GLU A 102 6.42 3.48 -4.07
C GLU A 102 7.51 3.22 -3.02
N VAL A 103 7.09 2.96 -1.79
CA VAL A 103 7.98 2.95 -0.61
C VAL A 103 7.90 1.60 0.10
N GLY A 104 9.00 1.08 0.62
CA GLY A 104 8.98 -0.21 1.35
C GLY A 104 8.00 -0.19 2.52
N GLN A 105 8.38 0.49 3.60
CA GLN A 105 7.56 0.59 4.82
C GLN A 105 6.82 1.92 4.94
N LEU A 106 5.61 1.84 5.48
CA LEU A 106 4.74 2.99 5.72
C LEU A 106 4.17 2.98 7.15
N SER A 107 3.98 4.17 7.72
CA SER A 107 3.17 4.36 8.92
C SER A 107 1.73 4.70 8.57
N ALA A 108 0.77 4.21 9.37
CA ALA A 108 -0.64 4.62 9.30
C ALA A 108 -0.82 6.14 9.48
N GLU A 109 0.19 6.82 10.05
CA GLU A 109 0.18 8.27 10.26
C GLU A 109 0.58 9.09 9.03
N LEU A 110 0.84 8.48 7.86
CA LEU A 110 1.29 9.21 6.66
C LEU A 110 0.44 10.46 6.37
N PHE A 111 -0.88 10.36 6.50
CA PHE A 111 -1.76 11.51 6.28
C PHE A 111 -2.25 12.15 7.56
N TRP A 112 -2.58 11.38 8.60
CA TRP A 112 -3.15 11.94 9.82
C TRP A 112 -2.34 11.57 11.07
N PRO A 113 -1.95 12.54 11.92
CA PRO A 113 -1.22 12.22 13.15
C PRO A 113 -2.13 11.49 14.16
N ARG A 114 -1.60 10.49 14.87
CA ARG A 114 -2.34 9.76 15.94
C ARG A 114 -2.80 10.69 17.07
N GLN A 115 -1.96 11.66 17.43
CA GLN A 115 -2.18 12.59 18.55
C GLN A 115 -2.39 14.02 18.04
N ALA A 116 -3.51 14.26 17.35
CA ALA A 116 -3.91 15.62 17.00
C ALA A 116 -4.35 16.37 18.26
N VAL A 117 -3.54 17.32 18.74
CA VAL A 117 -3.80 18.05 19.98
C VAL A 117 -4.81 19.19 19.76
N ASN A 118 -4.84 19.83 18.57
CA ASN A 118 -5.70 20.99 18.29
C ASN A 118 -6.18 21.03 16.82
N GLU A 119 -7.45 21.44 16.60
CA GLU A 119 -8.09 21.62 15.28
C GLU A 119 -7.31 22.56 14.34
N SER A 120 -6.72 23.65 14.88
CA SER A 120 -5.94 24.62 14.09
C SER A 120 -4.59 24.10 13.59
N SER A 121 -4.13 22.97 14.13
CA SER A 121 -2.88 22.31 13.74
C SER A 121 -3.08 21.10 12.82
N LEU A 122 -4.33 20.83 12.43
CA LEU A 122 -4.65 19.69 11.60
C LEU A 122 -4.12 19.89 10.18
N PRO A 123 -3.53 18.84 9.58
CA PRO A 123 -3.00 18.91 8.22
C PRO A 123 -4.13 19.16 7.22
N SER A 124 -3.81 19.85 6.12
CA SER A 124 -4.77 20.17 5.06
C SER A 124 -4.11 20.14 3.69
N TRP A 125 -4.79 19.57 2.69
CA TRP A 125 -4.27 19.41 1.33
C TRP A 125 -5.18 20.13 0.33
N PRO A 126 -5.15 21.47 0.30
CA PRO A 126 -6.10 22.26 -0.49
C PRO A 126 -5.98 22.05 -2.01
N ALA A 127 -4.83 21.57 -2.48
CA ALA A 127 -4.51 21.43 -3.90
C ALA A 127 -4.35 19.99 -4.37
N LEU A 128 -4.34 19.00 -3.47
CA LEU A 128 -4.04 17.60 -3.80
C LEU A 128 -5.22 16.98 -4.55
N GLU A 129 -4.93 16.44 -5.73
CA GLU A 129 -5.92 15.84 -6.62
C GLU A 129 -5.69 14.35 -6.83
N TYR A 130 -4.44 13.91 -6.86
CA TYR A 130 -4.07 12.53 -7.17
C TYR A 130 -3.07 12.01 -6.15
N VAL A 131 -3.38 10.84 -5.59
CA VAL A 131 -2.50 10.12 -4.67
C VAL A 131 -2.38 8.69 -5.15
N GLU A 132 -1.15 8.20 -5.31
CA GLU A 132 -0.86 6.80 -5.54
C GLU A 132 0.23 6.35 -4.58
N ILE A 133 -0.07 5.30 -3.82
CA ILE A 133 0.86 4.72 -2.85
C ILE A 133 0.96 3.22 -3.12
N LYS A 134 2.18 2.74 -3.30
CA LYS A 134 2.52 1.34 -3.28
C LYS A 134 3.47 1.10 -2.12
N THR A 135 3.19 0.07 -1.33
CA THR A 135 3.98 -0.29 -0.17
C THR A 135 4.09 -1.79 0.01
N GLN A 136 5.11 -2.23 0.72
CA GLN A 136 5.30 -3.63 1.08
C GLN A 136 4.41 -4.01 2.28
N MET A 137 4.49 -5.28 2.69
CA MET A 137 3.59 -5.88 3.70
C MET A 137 4.00 -5.57 5.15
N ASP A 138 4.85 -4.58 5.36
CA ASP A 138 5.47 -4.24 6.64
C ASP A 138 5.37 -2.76 6.98
N THR A 139 5.27 -2.50 8.28
CA THR A 139 5.05 -1.18 8.85
C THR A 139 6.39 -0.56 9.24
N ALA A 140 6.47 0.77 9.27
CA ALA A 140 7.70 1.48 9.64
C ALA A 140 8.23 1.15 11.05
N ASP A 141 7.36 0.71 11.97
CA ASP A 141 7.70 0.28 13.33
C ASP A 141 8.05 -1.23 13.44
N GLY A 142 8.36 -1.88 12.31
CA GLY A 142 8.85 -3.27 12.28
C GLY A 142 7.78 -4.31 12.59
N GLN A 143 6.55 -4.09 12.15
CA GLN A 143 5.46 -5.05 12.25
C GLN A 143 4.98 -5.49 10.88
N TRP A 144 4.40 -6.68 10.79
CA TRP A 144 3.69 -7.09 9.59
C TRP A 144 2.35 -6.36 9.50
N MET A 145 1.98 -5.86 8.32
CA MET A 145 0.61 -5.38 8.00
C MET A 145 -0.36 -6.56 7.85
N LEU A 146 0.16 -7.75 7.54
CA LEU A 146 -0.63 -8.95 7.30
C LEU A 146 -0.42 -9.99 8.41
N GLU A 147 -1.49 -10.70 8.73
CA GLU A 147 -1.51 -11.82 9.67
C GLU A 147 -1.79 -13.16 8.97
N ARG A 148 -1.63 -14.23 9.74
CA ARG A 148 -2.01 -15.59 9.32
C ARG A 148 -3.51 -15.63 9.09
N ASP A 149 -3.92 -16.10 7.92
CA ASP A 149 -5.33 -16.34 7.64
C ASP A 149 -5.76 -17.68 8.25
N PRO A 150 -6.59 -17.71 9.31
CA PRO A 150 -7.06 -18.97 9.90
C PRO A 150 -7.96 -19.77 8.94
N LEU A 151 -8.55 -19.13 7.92
CA LEU A 151 -9.37 -19.77 6.89
C LEU A 151 -8.54 -20.36 5.75
N ASN A 152 -7.23 -20.07 5.73
CA ASN A 152 -6.29 -20.64 4.77
C ASN A 152 -4.98 -21.08 5.46
N PRO A 153 -5.06 -22.05 6.39
CA PRO A 153 -3.89 -22.50 7.16
C PRO A 153 -2.86 -23.23 6.28
N ASP A 154 -3.32 -23.81 5.16
CA ASP A 154 -2.51 -24.58 4.21
C ASP A 154 -1.78 -23.72 3.18
N ARG A 155 -1.95 -22.38 3.18
CA ARG A 155 -1.17 -21.47 2.31
C ARG A 155 0.35 -21.60 2.53
N ARG A 156 0.77 -22.25 3.61
CA ARG A 156 2.16 -22.68 3.85
C ARG A 156 2.71 -23.66 2.81
N LYS A 157 1.87 -24.30 2.00
CA LYS A 157 2.24 -25.39 1.10
C LYS A 157 2.37 -24.98 -0.36
N LEU A 158 2.31 -23.68 -0.69
CA LEU A 158 2.74 -23.26 -2.02
C LEU A 158 4.25 -23.46 -2.08
N ASP A 159 4.66 -24.63 -2.57
CA ASP A 159 6.05 -24.98 -2.73
C ASP A 159 6.62 -24.02 -3.77
N LEU A 160 7.43 -23.05 -3.32
CA LEU A 160 8.13 -22.10 -4.20
C LEU A 160 8.94 -22.82 -5.29
N GLY A 161 9.29 -24.09 -5.09
CA GLY A 161 9.88 -24.95 -6.11
C GLY A 161 9.03 -25.14 -7.36
N VAL A 162 7.74 -24.78 -7.36
CA VAL A 162 6.85 -24.81 -8.53
C VAL A 162 6.85 -23.46 -9.26
N LEU A 163 6.91 -22.33 -8.56
CA LEU A 163 6.91 -20.98 -9.16
C LEU A 163 8.25 -20.64 -9.82
N PHE A 164 9.39 -21.05 -9.24
CA PHE A 164 10.70 -20.87 -9.85
C PHE A 164 11.04 -21.90 -10.96
N ARG A 165 10.22 -22.95 -11.13
CA ARG A 165 10.38 -23.91 -12.23
C ARG A 165 9.75 -23.45 -13.55
N ALA A 166 8.95 -22.37 -13.54
CA ALA A 166 8.11 -22.01 -14.68
C ALA A 166 8.71 -20.93 -15.61
N THR A 167 9.89 -20.37 -15.31
CA THR A 167 10.45 -19.26 -16.10
C THR A 167 11.80 -19.49 -16.74
N ASP A 168 12.46 -20.63 -16.51
CA ASP A 168 13.75 -20.90 -17.12
C ASP A 168 13.83 -22.34 -17.66
N ASP A 169 13.45 -22.51 -18.93
CA ASP A 169 13.80 -23.69 -19.73
C ASP A 169 15.32 -23.78 -20.04
N ASP A 170 16.15 -22.87 -19.49
CA ASP A 170 17.58 -22.74 -19.78
C ASP A 170 18.52 -23.00 -18.57
N TYR A 171 18.02 -23.33 -17.37
CA TYR A 171 18.90 -23.68 -16.25
C TYR A 171 19.12 -25.20 -16.14
N ASP A 172 20.37 -25.60 -16.35
CA ASP A 172 20.93 -26.94 -16.19
C ASP A 172 20.40 -27.66 -14.94
N GLU A 173 20.02 -28.94 -15.12
CA GLU A 173 19.66 -29.88 -14.06
C GLU A 173 20.73 -29.91 -12.96
N GLY A 174 20.47 -29.32 -11.78
CA GLY A 174 21.39 -29.54 -10.66
C GLY A 174 21.24 -28.71 -9.39
N TYR A 175 20.60 -27.55 -9.39
CA TYR A 175 20.44 -26.78 -8.16
C TYR A 175 19.26 -27.30 -7.33
N LEU A 176 19.49 -28.39 -6.59
CA LEU A 176 18.64 -28.77 -5.46
C LEU A 176 18.76 -27.66 -4.40
N ILE A 177 17.81 -26.72 -4.40
CA ILE A 177 17.65 -25.76 -3.30
C ILE A 177 17.43 -26.59 -2.04
N ASP A 178 18.35 -26.47 -1.07
CA ASP A 178 18.26 -27.16 0.21
C ASP A 178 16.87 -26.86 0.83
N PRO A 179 16.08 -27.89 1.20
CA PRO A 179 14.79 -27.69 1.86
C PRO A 179 14.84 -26.76 3.09
N SER A 180 15.99 -26.69 3.78
CA SER A 180 16.25 -25.78 4.90
C SER A 180 16.57 -24.33 4.48
N SER A 181 16.94 -24.13 3.21
CA SER A 181 17.13 -22.81 2.58
C SER A 181 15.87 -22.29 1.86
N ARG A 182 14.77 -23.05 1.88
CA ARG A 182 13.49 -22.59 1.32
C ARG A 182 13.02 -21.36 2.11
N PRO A 183 12.67 -20.25 1.45
CA PRO A 183 12.07 -19.10 2.11
C PRO A 183 10.90 -19.59 2.97
N SER A 184 10.86 -19.13 4.23
CA SER A 184 9.80 -19.50 5.17
C SER A 184 8.44 -19.31 4.49
N PRO A 185 7.51 -20.27 4.63
CA PRO A 185 6.26 -20.25 3.89
C PRO A 185 5.50 -18.93 4.07
N TYR A 186 5.08 -18.33 2.95
CA TYR A 186 4.26 -17.12 2.89
C TYR A 186 2.88 -17.35 3.51
N HIS A 187 2.83 -17.27 4.83
CA HIS A 187 1.63 -17.60 5.59
C HIS A 187 0.85 -16.35 6.00
N ARG A 188 1.36 -15.15 5.73
CA ARG A 188 0.71 -13.88 6.06
C ARG A 188 0.01 -13.37 4.81
N ALA A 189 -1.29 -13.23 4.94
CA ALA A 189 -2.20 -13.11 3.81
C ALA A 189 -3.40 -12.24 4.12
N LYS A 190 -3.79 -12.22 5.39
CA LYS A 190 -4.97 -11.51 5.85
C LYS A 190 -4.59 -10.13 6.35
N PRO A 191 -5.24 -9.06 5.89
CA PRO A 191 -5.05 -7.73 6.46
C PRO A 191 -5.27 -7.75 7.97
N ARG A 192 -4.31 -7.20 8.73
CA ARG A 192 -4.50 -6.99 10.17
C ARG A 192 -5.54 -5.92 10.41
N GLN A 193 -6.65 -6.30 11.04
CA GLN A 193 -7.79 -5.42 11.23
C GLN A 193 -7.43 -4.12 11.97
N ASP A 194 -6.70 -4.22 13.07
CA ASP A 194 -6.30 -3.08 13.92
C ASP A 194 -5.49 -2.03 13.14
N TRP A 195 -4.48 -2.47 12.41
CA TRP A 195 -3.59 -1.58 11.68
C TRP A 195 -4.26 -0.97 10.44
N PHE A 196 -5.00 -1.78 9.67
CA PHE A 196 -5.70 -1.27 8.49
C PHE A 196 -6.85 -0.34 8.87
N ASP A 197 -7.57 -0.60 9.96
CA ASP A 197 -8.60 0.33 10.44
C ASP A 197 -7.98 1.69 10.79
N GLU A 198 -6.80 1.68 11.42
CA GLU A 198 -6.07 2.90 11.73
C GLU A 198 -5.62 3.66 10.47
N LEU A 199 -5.01 2.95 9.51
CA LEU A 199 -4.59 3.52 8.24
C LEU A 199 -5.77 4.11 7.47
N HIS A 200 -6.85 3.35 7.31
CA HIS A 200 -8.02 3.79 6.55
C HIS A 200 -8.77 4.92 7.25
N LEU A 201 -8.78 4.95 8.59
CA LEU A 201 -9.29 6.09 9.35
C LEU A 201 -8.44 7.34 9.11
N SER A 202 -7.11 7.21 9.13
CA SER A 202 -6.16 8.29 8.84
C SER A 202 -6.39 8.86 7.44
N ILE A 203 -6.55 8.00 6.42
CA ILE A 203 -6.87 8.43 5.05
C ILE A 203 -8.24 9.12 5.00
N ALA A 204 -9.27 8.55 5.63
CA ALA A 204 -10.62 9.13 5.63
C ALA A 204 -10.67 10.52 6.27
N LEU A 205 -9.95 10.71 7.39
CA LEU A 205 -9.82 12.01 8.06
C LEU A 205 -9.09 13.02 7.18
N ALA A 206 -8.03 12.59 6.49
CA ALA A 206 -7.28 13.43 5.59
C ALA A 206 -8.11 13.85 4.36
N ALA A 207 -8.91 12.93 3.81
CA ALA A 207 -9.76 13.17 2.65
C ALA A 207 -10.79 14.29 2.90
N ARG A 208 -11.27 14.47 4.15
CA ARG A 208 -12.12 15.62 4.55
C ARG A 208 -11.47 16.97 4.27
N ARG A 209 -10.14 17.00 4.22
CA ARG A 209 -9.32 18.20 4.01
C ARG A 209 -8.57 18.16 2.68
N MET A 210 -9.06 17.35 1.73
CA MET A 210 -8.62 17.26 0.34
C MET A 210 -9.77 17.64 -0.61
N PRO A 211 -10.20 18.91 -0.67
CA PRO A 211 -11.40 19.32 -1.42
C PRO A 211 -11.30 19.12 -2.94
N ARG A 212 -10.10 18.86 -3.45
CA ARG A 212 -9.84 18.63 -4.88
C ARG A 212 -9.49 17.19 -5.19
N LEU A 213 -9.57 16.27 -4.23
CA LEU A 213 -9.24 14.86 -4.44
C LEU A 213 -10.11 14.29 -5.57
N LYS A 214 -9.44 13.74 -6.59
CA LYS A 214 -10.06 13.09 -7.74
C LYS A 214 -9.84 11.59 -7.71
N ASP A 215 -8.62 11.18 -7.34
CA ASP A 215 -8.21 9.79 -7.29
C ASP A 215 -7.26 9.56 -6.10
N PHE A 216 -7.46 8.44 -5.42
CA PHE A 216 -6.54 7.95 -4.40
C PHE A 216 -6.40 6.44 -4.59
N SER A 217 -5.18 5.95 -4.78
CA SER A 217 -4.87 4.52 -4.79
C SER A 217 -3.84 4.20 -3.72
N LEU A 218 -4.10 3.13 -2.96
CA LEU A 218 -3.16 2.48 -2.07
C LEU A 218 -3.10 1.00 -2.44
N ARG A 219 -1.89 0.48 -2.63
CA ARG A 219 -1.62 -0.94 -2.85
C ARG A 219 -0.57 -1.42 -1.86
N VAL A 220 -0.90 -2.48 -1.14
CA VAL A 220 0.03 -3.27 -0.36
C VAL A 220 0.43 -4.46 -1.22
N GLU A 221 1.64 -4.43 -1.75
CA GLU A 221 2.16 -5.45 -2.62
C GLU A 221 2.40 -6.74 -1.84
N ASN A 222 2.04 -7.86 -2.45
CA ASN A 222 2.53 -9.16 -2.02
C ASN A 222 3.58 -9.56 -3.04
N VAL A 223 4.86 -9.50 -2.65
CA VAL A 223 6.00 -9.76 -3.53
C VAL A 223 5.91 -11.15 -4.22
N TYR A 224 5.05 -12.04 -3.72
CA TYR A 224 4.91 -13.42 -4.22
C TYR A 224 3.44 -13.86 -4.41
N GLY A 225 2.51 -12.92 -4.56
CA GLY A 225 1.11 -13.22 -4.89
C GLY A 225 0.91 -13.50 -6.39
N GLU A 226 0.13 -14.54 -6.72
CA GLU A 226 -0.16 -14.96 -8.11
C GLU A 226 -0.97 -13.94 -8.95
N ASP A 227 -1.50 -12.86 -8.36
CA ASP A 227 -2.26 -11.83 -9.08
C ASP A 227 -1.74 -10.41 -8.77
N GLU A 228 -0.92 -9.90 -9.68
CA GLU A 228 -0.34 -8.55 -9.64
C GLU A 228 -1.38 -7.42 -9.61
N ARG A 229 -2.65 -7.70 -9.97
CA ARG A 229 -3.66 -6.66 -10.16
C ARG A 229 -4.11 -6.01 -8.85
N PHE A 230 -4.06 -6.73 -7.73
CA PHE A 230 -4.64 -6.27 -6.46
C PHE A 230 -3.67 -6.23 -5.28
N GLY A 231 -2.52 -6.91 -5.36
CA GLY A 231 -1.62 -7.06 -4.21
C GLY A 231 -2.31 -7.77 -3.03
N ALA A 232 -1.68 -7.82 -1.86
CA ALA A 232 -2.30 -8.40 -0.66
C ALA A 232 -3.56 -7.64 -0.22
N HIS A 233 -3.52 -6.31 -0.36
CA HIS A 233 -4.60 -5.40 -0.04
C HIS A 233 -4.53 -4.19 -0.98
N SER A 234 -5.67 -3.73 -1.48
CA SER A 234 -5.77 -2.47 -2.19
C SER A 234 -6.94 -1.62 -1.71
N PHE A 235 -6.79 -0.32 -1.91
CA PHE A 235 -7.82 0.67 -1.65
C PHE A 235 -7.81 1.67 -2.79
N THR A 236 -9.00 2.01 -3.28
CA THR A 236 -9.16 3.06 -4.28
C THR A 236 -10.32 3.97 -3.92
N TYR A 237 -10.11 5.28 -3.98
CA TYR A 237 -11.16 6.29 -4.09
C TYR A 237 -11.12 6.90 -5.48
N ASP A 238 -12.31 7.08 -6.06
CA ASP A 238 -12.50 7.65 -7.38
C ASP A 238 -13.71 8.59 -7.32
N CYS A 239 -13.51 9.86 -7.68
CA CYS A 239 -14.55 10.87 -7.60
C CYS A 239 -15.65 10.72 -8.65
N GLY A 240 -15.50 9.79 -9.61
CA GLY A 240 -16.49 9.49 -10.64
C GLY A 240 -16.62 10.56 -11.72
N ARG A 241 -15.59 11.40 -11.91
CA ARG A 241 -15.58 12.50 -12.89
C ARG A 241 -14.51 12.31 -13.96
N ASP A 242 -14.83 12.69 -15.19
CA ASP A 242 -13.86 12.70 -16.30
C ASP A 242 -12.86 13.87 -16.19
N ARG A 243 -11.90 13.96 -17.12
CA ARG A 243 -10.92 15.05 -17.19
C ARG A 243 -11.54 16.44 -17.33
N ARG A 244 -12.79 16.55 -17.81
CA ARG A 244 -13.54 17.80 -17.95
C ARG A 244 -14.38 18.11 -16.70
N GLY A 245 -14.33 17.26 -15.68
CA GLY A 245 -15.11 17.39 -14.45
C GLY A 245 -16.56 16.91 -14.58
N ILE A 246 -16.92 16.23 -15.67
CA ILE A 246 -18.26 15.69 -15.91
C ILE A 246 -18.42 14.41 -15.10
N SER A 247 -19.47 14.33 -14.29
CA SER A 247 -19.81 13.11 -13.54
C SER A 247 -20.20 12.00 -14.51
N ILE A 248 -19.49 10.86 -14.45
CA ILE A 248 -19.76 9.65 -15.23
C ILE A 248 -20.49 8.62 -14.36
N TYR A 249 -20.13 8.55 -13.09
CA TYR A 249 -20.75 7.69 -12.07
C TYR A 249 -20.65 8.37 -10.70
N LYS A 250 -21.27 7.76 -9.68
CA LYS A 250 -21.17 8.21 -8.29
C LYS A 250 -19.74 8.07 -7.79
N PRO A 251 -19.25 8.96 -6.91
CA PRO A 251 -17.98 8.74 -6.26
C PRO A 251 -18.01 7.38 -5.55
N ARG A 252 -16.89 6.67 -5.57
CA ARG A 252 -16.81 5.30 -5.06
C ARG A 252 -15.53 5.06 -4.30
N ILE A 253 -15.62 4.16 -3.33
CA ILE A 253 -14.50 3.58 -2.62
C ILE A 253 -14.55 2.07 -2.78
N ILE A 254 -13.40 1.48 -3.03
CA ILE A 254 -13.23 0.03 -3.14
C ILE A 254 -12.11 -0.37 -2.19
N TRP A 255 -12.41 -1.24 -1.24
CA TRP A 255 -11.41 -2.03 -0.53
C TRP A 255 -11.35 -3.41 -1.17
N SER A 256 -10.15 -3.89 -1.50
CA SER A 256 -9.99 -5.25 -1.99
C SER A 256 -8.84 -5.99 -1.33
N SER A 257 -9.01 -7.28 -1.11
CA SER A 257 -7.99 -8.12 -0.47
C SER A 257 -8.20 -9.60 -0.77
N HIS A 258 -7.13 -10.39 -0.62
CA HIS A 258 -7.17 -11.86 -0.79
C HIS A 258 -7.91 -12.58 0.34
N SER A 259 -8.01 -11.94 1.50
CA SER A 259 -8.73 -12.42 2.66
C SER A 259 -9.63 -11.30 3.17
N GLN A 260 -10.74 -11.66 3.80
CA GLN A 260 -11.75 -10.70 4.26
C GLN A 260 -11.14 -9.57 5.10
N TYR A 261 -11.23 -8.34 4.58
CA TYR A 261 -11.07 -7.10 5.32
C TYR A 261 -12.37 -6.32 5.21
N ILE A 262 -12.97 -6.03 6.36
CA ILE A 262 -14.18 -5.23 6.46
C ILE A 262 -13.80 -3.98 7.25
N PRO A 263 -13.80 -2.78 6.63
CA PRO A 263 -13.52 -1.55 7.35
C PRO A 263 -14.50 -1.35 8.51
N ALA A 264 -14.01 -0.88 9.65
CA ALA A 264 -14.87 -0.49 10.76
C ALA A 264 -15.93 0.56 10.33
N GLU A 265 -17.11 0.52 10.95
CA GLU A 265 -18.24 1.42 10.63
C GLU A 265 -17.84 2.90 10.68
N LYS A 266 -17.05 3.28 11.69
CA LYS A 266 -16.51 4.64 11.84
C LYS A 266 -15.76 5.13 10.59
N ILE A 267 -15.05 4.24 9.89
CA ILE A 267 -14.28 4.60 8.68
C ILE A 267 -15.26 4.90 7.55
N MET A 268 -16.25 4.02 7.35
CA MET A 268 -17.30 4.20 6.35
C MET A 268 -18.09 5.49 6.59
N ASP A 269 -18.45 5.77 7.83
CA ASP A 269 -19.16 7.00 8.22
C ASP A 269 -18.30 8.24 8.01
N THR A 270 -17.01 8.18 8.30
CA THR A 270 -16.07 9.29 8.06
C THR A 270 -16.01 9.62 6.57
N TRP A 271 -15.96 8.62 5.70
CA TRP A 271 -16.00 8.82 4.25
C TRP A 271 -17.33 9.41 3.76
N ARG A 272 -18.47 8.90 4.24
CA ARG A 272 -19.79 9.46 3.91
C ARG A 272 -19.96 10.89 4.40
N ALA A 273 -19.42 11.23 5.57
CA ALA A 273 -19.41 12.60 6.08
C ALA A 273 -18.58 13.55 5.18
N SER A 274 -17.62 13.01 4.42
CA SER A 274 -16.72 13.77 3.54
C SER A 274 -17.31 13.97 2.15
N PHE A 275 -17.89 12.93 1.55
CA PHE A 275 -18.31 12.91 0.14
C PHE A 275 -19.81 12.76 -0.06
N GLY A 276 -20.58 12.68 1.02
CA GLY A 276 -22.03 12.58 1.02
C GLY A 276 -22.56 11.14 1.17
N PRO A 277 -23.87 11.00 1.43
CA PRO A 277 -24.52 9.70 1.64
C PRO A 277 -24.59 8.85 0.36
N ASP A 278 -24.44 9.48 -0.81
CA ASP A 278 -24.45 8.83 -2.13
C ASP A 278 -23.13 8.15 -2.50
N LEU A 279 -22.12 8.21 -1.63
CA LEU A 279 -20.84 7.54 -1.85
C LEU A 279 -21.02 6.01 -1.90
N ASP A 280 -20.62 5.40 -3.03
CA ASP A 280 -20.64 3.95 -3.17
C ASP A 280 -19.46 3.34 -2.41
N LEU A 281 -19.76 2.42 -1.49
CA LEU A 281 -18.76 1.69 -0.73
C LEU A 281 -18.75 0.23 -1.18
N GLU A 282 -17.59 -0.25 -1.63
CA GLU A 282 -17.43 -1.62 -2.11
C GLU A 282 -16.34 -2.37 -1.37
N ILE A 283 -16.61 -3.63 -1.10
CA ILE A 283 -15.66 -4.58 -0.53
C ILE A 283 -15.54 -5.72 -1.54
N VAL A 284 -14.34 -5.93 -2.08
CA VAL A 284 -14.05 -6.95 -3.08
C VAL A 284 -13.14 -7.98 -2.44
N GLU A 285 -13.64 -9.20 -2.29
CA GLU A 285 -12.85 -10.33 -1.83
C GLU A 285 -12.42 -11.15 -3.03
N TRP A 286 -11.13 -11.49 -3.10
CA TRP A 286 -10.62 -12.39 -4.12
C TRP A 286 -10.12 -13.70 -3.53
N TYR A 287 -10.51 -14.80 -4.16
CA TYR A 287 -10.02 -16.12 -3.83
C TYR A 287 -9.29 -16.73 -5.05
N PRO A 288 -7.99 -17.06 -4.93
CA PRO A 288 -7.28 -17.77 -5.97
C PRO A 288 -7.99 -19.09 -6.28
N ARG A 289 -8.05 -19.46 -7.57
CA ARG A 289 -8.73 -20.69 -8.01
C ARG A 289 -8.09 -21.95 -7.43
N ASP A 290 -6.79 -21.90 -7.13
CA ASP A 290 -5.99 -23.06 -6.72
C ASP A 290 -5.86 -23.24 -5.20
N CYS A 291 -6.65 -22.52 -4.39
CA CYS A 291 -6.71 -22.74 -2.94
C CYS A 291 -7.72 -23.84 -2.60
N PRO A 292 -7.31 -25.06 -2.21
CA PRO A 292 -8.22 -26.10 -1.77
C PRO A 292 -8.88 -25.67 -0.48
N ARG A 293 -10.12 -25.21 -0.57
CA ARG A 293 -10.99 -25.03 0.58
C ARG A 293 -11.96 -26.20 0.63
N GLY A 294 -12.43 -26.52 1.84
CA GLY A 294 -13.30 -27.66 2.11
C GLY A 294 -14.56 -27.70 1.22
N PRO A 295 -15.35 -28.79 1.30
CA PRO A 295 -16.52 -28.99 0.44
C PRO A 295 -17.46 -27.78 0.44
N GLY A 296 -17.72 -27.20 -0.74
CA GLY A 296 -18.62 -26.05 -0.94
C GLY A 296 -17.95 -24.69 -1.13
N ALA A 297 -16.61 -24.62 -1.19
CA ALA A 297 -15.92 -23.38 -1.52
C ALA A 297 -15.91 -23.10 -3.03
N HIS A 298 -16.33 -21.88 -3.40
CA HIS A 298 -16.25 -21.39 -4.78
C HIS A 298 -14.85 -20.82 -5.04
N ALA A 299 -14.22 -21.27 -6.12
CA ALA A 299 -13.10 -20.57 -6.75
C ALA A 299 -13.64 -19.28 -7.39
N GLY A 300 -13.04 -18.11 -7.14
CA GLY A 300 -13.66 -16.88 -7.66
C GLY A 300 -13.46 -15.57 -6.93
N TRP A 301 -14.18 -14.55 -7.39
CA TRP A 301 -14.28 -13.24 -6.74
C TRP A 301 -15.67 -13.08 -6.14
N VAL A 302 -15.73 -12.55 -4.91
CA VAL A 302 -16.99 -12.13 -4.29
C VAL A 302 -16.96 -10.62 -4.14
N ARG A 303 -17.94 -9.94 -4.74
CA ARG A 303 -18.05 -8.49 -4.65
C ARG A 303 -19.27 -8.11 -3.81
N PHE A 304 -19.02 -7.31 -2.79
CA PHE A 304 -20.03 -6.65 -1.97
C PHE A 304 -20.08 -5.16 -2.30
N ARG A 305 -21.28 -4.60 -2.40
CA ARG A 305 -21.53 -3.16 -2.52
C ARG A 305 -22.55 -2.75 -1.47
N ASN A 306 -22.21 -1.77 -0.64
CA ASN A 306 -23.05 -1.26 0.45
C ASN A 306 -23.56 -2.40 1.37
N GLY A 307 -22.68 -3.36 1.68
CA GLY A 307 -22.99 -4.51 2.54
C GLY A 307 -23.81 -5.62 1.87
N GLN A 308 -24.20 -5.47 0.60
CA GLN A 308 -24.93 -6.48 -0.16
C GLN A 308 -24.00 -7.19 -1.15
N LYS A 309 -24.07 -8.52 -1.19
CA LYS A 309 -23.36 -9.31 -2.21
C LYS A 309 -23.98 -9.01 -3.58
N ILE A 310 -23.18 -8.51 -4.52
CA ILE A 310 -23.66 -8.13 -5.86
C ILE A 310 -23.18 -9.07 -6.97
N ARG A 311 -22.13 -9.86 -6.75
CA ARG A 311 -21.63 -10.78 -7.79
C ARG A 311 -20.77 -11.91 -7.23
N ASP A 312 -20.98 -13.10 -7.79
CA ASP A 312 -20.04 -14.21 -7.82
C ASP A 312 -19.38 -14.26 -9.20
N TYR A 313 -18.09 -14.54 -9.25
CA TYR A 313 -17.36 -14.82 -10.48
C TYR A 313 -16.64 -16.14 -10.31
N ASP A 314 -16.90 -17.13 -11.17
CA ASP A 314 -16.14 -18.39 -11.25
C ASP A 314 -14.76 -18.20 -11.94
#